data_AF-A0A7W1UHN1-F1
#
_entry.id   AF-A0A7W1UHN1-F1
#
_cell.length_a   1.000
_cell.length_b   1.000
_cell.length_c   1.000
_cell.angle_alpha   90.00
_cell.angle_beta   90.00
_cell.angle_gamma   90.00
#
_symmetry.space_group_name_H-M   'P 1'
#
loop_
_entity.id
_entity.type
_entity.pdbx_description
1 polymer ?
#
loop_
_entity_poly.entity_id
_entity_poly.type
_entity_poly.pdbx_seq_one_letter_code
_entity_poly.pdbx_strand_id
1 'polypeptide(L)'
;QYTHAAIWTTMAFAIMGDRERAWELFAMLNPINHGSRPEEIERYKVEPYVMCADIYGAPPHTSRGGWTWYTGAAGWMYRLTVETLLGLHLEVDHLRMAPCIPAHWESYKIHYRFRETVYHITFKRVGERSEQVSRLTMDGVGIDGVAVDATGRRHGRIHLVDDRVEHYVQVELN
;
A
#
# COMPACT_ATOMS: atom_id res chain seq x y z
N GLN A 1 -21.50 4.26 6.51
CA GLN A 1 -20.66 3.35 5.71
C GLN A 1 -19.70 2.71 6.69
N TYR A 2 -19.64 1.39 6.73
CA TYR A 2 -18.69 0.67 7.56
C TYR A 2 -17.31 0.67 6.91
N THR A 3 -16.35 1.39 7.50
CA THR A 3 -15.02 1.68 6.92
C THR A 3 -14.25 0.40 6.61
N HIS A 4 -14.37 -0.63 7.45
CA HIS A 4 -13.79 -1.95 7.21
C HIS A 4 -14.18 -2.56 5.86
N ALA A 5 -15.49 -2.60 5.56
CA ALA A 5 -15.98 -3.18 4.32
C ALA A 5 -15.52 -2.36 3.11
N ALA A 6 -15.46 -1.03 3.26
CA ALA A 6 -14.95 -0.15 2.21
C ALA A 6 -13.46 -0.37 1.92
N ILE A 7 -12.65 -0.66 2.95
CA ILE A 7 -11.24 -1.03 2.78
C ILE A 7 -11.12 -2.33 1.98
N TRP A 8 -11.93 -3.35 2.27
CA TRP A 8 -11.92 -4.61 1.49
C TRP A 8 -12.32 -4.39 0.03
N THR A 9 -13.33 -3.55 -0.22
CA THR A 9 -13.69 -3.17 -1.59
C THR A 9 -12.51 -2.49 -2.30
N THR A 10 -11.78 -1.62 -1.60
CA THR A 10 -10.58 -0.96 -2.13
C THR A 10 -9.49 -1.99 -2.47
N MET A 11 -9.25 -2.95 -1.58
CA MET A 11 -8.31 -4.05 -1.83
C MET A 11 -8.72 -4.87 -3.06
N ALA A 12 -10.01 -5.15 -3.23
CA ALA A 12 -10.52 -5.90 -4.38
C ALA A 12 -10.24 -5.18 -5.70
N PHE A 13 -10.46 -3.86 -5.79
CA PHE A 13 -10.10 -3.08 -6.99
C PHE A 13 -8.61 -3.16 -7.32
N ALA A 14 -7.73 -3.03 -6.32
CA ALA A 14 -6.29 -3.17 -6.52
C ALA A 14 -5.88 -4.58 -7.01
N ILE A 15 -6.49 -5.63 -6.45
CA ILE A 15 -6.25 -7.02 -6.85
C ILE A 15 -6.70 -7.26 -8.30
N MET A 16 -7.84 -6.69 -8.70
CA MET A 16 -8.33 -6.73 -10.09
C MET A 16 -7.49 -5.90 -11.06
N GLY A 17 -6.52 -5.12 -10.57
CA GLY A 17 -5.68 -4.25 -11.39
C GLY A 17 -6.27 -2.86 -11.66
N ASP A 18 -7.43 -2.54 -11.10
CA ASP A 18 -8.04 -1.21 -11.17
C ASP A 18 -7.38 -0.26 -10.15
N ARG A 19 -6.15 0.13 -10.47
CA ARG A 19 -5.31 0.96 -9.59
C ARG A 19 -5.92 2.34 -9.34
N GLU A 20 -6.52 2.95 -10.36
CA GLU A 20 -7.02 4.33 -10.26
C GLU A 20 -8.16 4.37 -9.26
N ARG A 21 -9.08 3.40 -9.38
CA ARG A 21 -10.16 3.23 -8.42
C ARG A 21 -9.68 2.90 -7.01
N ALA A 22 -8.67 2.05 -6.89
CA ALA A 22 -8.10 1.70 -5.58
C ALA A 22 -7.52 2.95 -4.87
N TRP A 23 -6.78 3.79 -5.59
CA TRP A 23 -6.19 5.00 -5.02
C TRP A 23 -7.21 6.12 -4.77
N GLU A 24 -8.25 6.24 -5.60
CA GLU A 24 -9.42 7.10 -5.32
C GLU A 24 -10.09 6.73 -4.00
N LEU A 25 -10.41 5.45 -3.82
CA LEU A 25 -11.07 4.97 -2.61
C LEU A 25 -10.16 5.07 -1.38
N PHE A 26 -8.87 4.76 -1.52
CA PHE A 26 -7.89 5.00 -0.46
C PHE A 26 -7.88 6.47 -0.02
N ALA A 27 -7.89 7.41 -0.98
CA ALA A 27 -7.91 8.84 -0.66
C ALA A 27 -9.20 9.25 0.08
N MET A 28 -10.35 8.67 -0.28
CA MET A 28 -11.61 8.91 0.44
C MET A 28 -11.60 8.34 1.87
N LEU A 29 -10.88 7.24 2.10
CA LEU A 29 -10.84 6.57 3.41
C LEU A 29 -9.76 7.14 4.34
N ASN A 30 -8.71 7.73 3.80
CA ASN A 30 -7.57 8.21 4.58
C ASN A 30 -7.95 9.44 5.43
N PRO A 31 -7.87 9.37 6.77
CA PRO A 31 -8.33 10.42 7.67
C PRO A 31 -7.61 11.75 7.43
N ILE A 32 -6.34 11.72 6.98
CA ILE A 32 -5.58 12.95 6.73
C ILE A 32 -6.23 13.83 5.65
N ASN A 33 -6.92 13.21 4.69
CA ASN A 33 -7.58 13.92 3.61
C ASN A 33 -8.88 14.61 4.07
N HIS A 34 -9.39 14.27 5.27
CA HIS A 34 -10.52 14.96 5.90
C HIS A 34 -10.08 16.10 6.83
N GLY A 35 -8.76 16.32 6.95
CA GLY A 35 -8.15 17.35 7.79
C GLY A 35 -7.47 18.48 7.04
N SER A 36 -7.51 18.48 5.69
CA SER A 36 -6.72 19.42 4.87
C SER A 36 -7.24 20.85 4.93
N ARG A 37 -8.54 21.05 5.19
CA ARG A 37 -9.19 22.36 5.26
C ARG A 37 -10.11 22.49 6.48
N PRO A 38 -10.27 23.68 7.08
CA PRO A 38 -11.14 23.88 8.24
C PRO A 38 -12.59 23.39 8.03
N GLU A 39 -13.15 23.60 6.84
CA GLU A 39 -14.51 23.15 6.48
C GLU A 39 -14.64 21.62 6.35
N GLU A 40 -13.56 20.92 6.03
CA GLU A 40 -13.52 19.45 5.98
C GLU A 40 -13.48 18.89 7.39
N ILE A 41 -12.68 19.48 8.28
CA ILE A 41 -12.65 19.14 9.70
C ILE A 41 -14.03 19.37 10.33
N GLU A 42 -14.65 20.52 10.06
CA GLU A 42 -15.97 20.88 10.59
C GLU A 42 -17.06 19.93 10.06
N ARG A 43 -16.89 19.36 8.87
CA ARG A 43 -17.77 18.32 8.32
C ARG A 43 -17.49 16.93 8.91
N TYR A 44 -16.21 16.55 9.04
CA TYR A 44 -15.78 15.23 9.49
C TYR A 44 -16.08 14.99 10.97
N LYS A 45 -16.06 16.06 11.80
CA LYS A 45 -16.50 16.07 13.22
C LYS A 45 -15.73 15.14 14.16
N VAL A 46 -14.66 14.51 13.72
CA VAL A 46 -13.77 13.65 14.52
C VAL A 46 -12.31 13.90 14.16
N GLU A 47 -11.39 13.19 14.81
CA GLU A 47 -9.95 13.38 14.67
C GLU A 47 -9.43 12.98 13.26
N PRO A 48 -8.82 13.91 12.48
CA PRO A 48 -8.37 13.65 11.11
C PRO A 48 -6.99 12.95 11.03
N TYR A 49 -6.52 12.37 12.13
CA TYR A 49 -5.23 11.69 12.23
C TYR A 49 -5.34 10.24 12.73
N VAL A 50 -6.56 9.77 13.00
CA VAL A 50 -6.86 8.37 13.32
C VAL A 50 -8.02 7.85 12.48
N MET A 51 -8.07 6.53 12.28
CA MET A 51 -9.18 5.91 11.57
C MET A 51 -10.48 5.98 12.38
N CYS A 52 -11.59 6.17 11.68
CA CYS A 52 -12.95 5.99 12.20
C CYS A 52 -13.52 4.63 11.75
N ALA A 53 -14.42 4.04 12.55
CA ALA A 53 -15.10 2.81 12.14
C ALA A 53 -16.17 3.07 11.07
N ASP A 54 -16.74 4.27 11.06
CA ASP A 54 -17.76 4.68 10.11
C ASP A 54 -17.54 6.10 9.59
N ILE A 55 -17.80 6.28 8.29
CA ILE A 55 -18.10 7.58 7.68
C ILE A 55 -19.60 7.56 7.34
N TYR A 56 -20.39 8.45 7.89
CA TYR A 56 -21.84 8.43 7.71
C TYR A 56 -22.21 8.86 6.28
N GLY A 57 -23.11 8.12 5.64
CA GLY A 57 -23.54 8.37 4.26
C GLY A 57 -24.95 8.93 4.12
N ALA A 58 -25.69 9.01 5.22
CA ALA A 58 -27.09 9.43 5.22
C ALA A 58 -27.26 10.86 5.77
N PRO A 59 -28.13 11.68 5.17
CA PRO A 59 -28.53 12.96 5.75
C PRO A 59 -29.12 12.78 7.16
N PRO A 60 -28.90 13.75 8.09
CA PRO A 60 -28.16 15.00 7.92
C PRO A 60 -26.66 14.87 8.26
N HIS A 61 -26.14 13.65 8.37
CA HIS A 61 -24.81 13.38 8.91
C HIS A 61 -23.77 12.98 7.87
N THR A 62 -24.09 13.13 6.58
CA THR A 62 -23.21 12.78 5.48
C THR A 62 -21.79 13.32 5.70
N SER A 63 -20.80 12.45 5.52
CA SER A 63 -19.36 12.68 5.68
C SER A 63 -18.86 12.89 7.12
N ARG A 64 -19.69 12.74 8.16
CA ARG A 64 -19.21 12.73 9.55
C ARG A 64 -18.57 11.38 9.87
N GLY A 65 -17.43 11.40 10.57
CA GLY A 65 -16.82 10.22 11.16
C GLY A 65 -17.51 9.80 12.46
N GLY A 66 -17.36 8.54 12.82
CA GLY A 66 -17.84 7.97 14.08
C GLY A 66 -16.96 6.83 14.57
N TRP A 67 -16.96 6.61 15.89
CA TRP A 67 -16.24 5.50 16.53
C TRP A 67 -14.74 5.49 16.18
N THR A 68 -14.04 6.58 16.50
CA THR A 68 -12.59 6.71 16.27
C THR A 68 -11.78 5.86 17.24
N TRP A 69 -10.49 5.70 16.91
CA TRP A 69 -9.49 4.94 17.68
C TRP A 69 -9.70 3.43 17.74
N TYR A 70 -10.73 2.97 18.44
CA TYR A 70 -10.91 1.57 18.76
C TYR A 70 -11.69 0.85 17.65
N THR A 71 -11.04 0.70 16.49
CA THR A 71 -11.60 0.05 15.31
C THR A 71 -10.52 -0.75 14.59
N GLY A 72 -10.88 -1.93 14.10
CA GLY A 72 -9.98 -2.70 13.24
C GLY A 72 -9.70 -2.02 11.89
N ALA A 73 -10.39 -0.91 11.56
CA ALA A 73 -10.21 -0.18 10.31
C ALA A 73 -8.77 0.31 10.21
N ALA A 74 -8.13 0.64 11.33
CA ALA A 74 -6.71 0.92 11.40
C ALA A 74 -5.84 -0.24 10.90
N GLY A 75 -6.08 -1.46 11.39
CA GLY A 75 -5.33 -2.65 10.96
C GLY A 75 -5.56 -2.97 9.48
N TRP A 76 -6.80 -2.88 9.01
CA TRP A 76 -7.11 -3.13 7.60
C TRP A 76 -6.56 -2.04 6.67
N MET A 77 -6.58 -0.78 7.09
CA MET A 77 -5.99 0.33 6.32
C MET A 77 -4.47 0.18 6.22
N TYR A 78 -3.81 -0.25 7.30
CA TYR A 78 -2.39 -0.58 7.29
C TYR A 78 -2.07 -1.68 6.27
N ARG A 79 -2.84 -2.78 6.28
CA ARG A 79 -2.66 -3.88 5.30
C ARG A 79 -2.96 -3.43 3.87
N LEU A 80 -4.02 -2.65 3.66
CA LEU A 80 -4.33 -2.06 2.34
C LEU A 80 -3.13 -1.27 1.82
N THR A 81 -2.57 -0.41 2.67
CA THR A 81 -1.46 0.46 2.30
C THR A 81 -0.19 -0.35 2.00
N VAL A 82 0.26 -1.16 2.95
CA VAL A 82 1.57 -1.84 2.90
C VAL A 82 1.53 -3.06 1.99
N GLU A 83 0.55 -3.92 2.18
CA GLU A 83 0.50 -5.21 1.48
C GLU A 83 -0.12 -5.05 0.09
N THR A 84 -1.24 -4.33 -0.03
CA THR A 84 -2.00 -4.31 -1.30
C THR A 84 -1.57 -3.21 -2.27
N LEU A 85 -1.40 -1.97 -1.81
CA LEU A 85 -1.03 -0.84 -2.67
C LEU A 85 0.48 -0.78 -2.90
N LEU A 86 1.27 -0.73 -1.83
CA LEU A 86 2.73 -0.77 -1.92
C LEU A 86 3.27 -2.16 -2.26
N GLY A 87 2.44 -3.20 -2.13
CA GLY A 87 2.69 -4.52 -2.70
C GLY A 87 3.60 -5.44 -1.86
N LEU A 88 3.81 -5.17 -0.57
CA LEU A 88 4.82 -5.86 0.23
C LEU A 88 4.22 -6.99 1.07
N HIS A 89 4.62 -8.23 0.79
CA HIS A 89 4.15 -9.41 1.52
C HIS A 89 5.31 -10.27 2.01
N LEU A 90 5.35 -10.53 3.32
CA LEU A 90 6.26 -11.51 3.90
C LEU A 90 5.66 -12.92 3.81
N GLU A 91 6.38 -13.82 3.14
CA GLU A 91 6.07 -15.23 2.96
C GLU A 91 7.17 -16.06 3.64
N VAL A 92 7.00 -16.30 4.94
CA VAL A 92 8.02 -16.93 5.81
C VAL A 92 9.30 -16.07 5.87
N ASP A 93 10.29 -16.40 5.06
CA ASP A 93 11.60 -15.75 4.94
C ASP A 93 11.78 -15.14 3.54
N HIS A 94 10.72 -15.04 2.75
CA HIS A 94 10.75 -14.41 1.45
C HIS A 94 9.87 -13.16 1.42
N LEU A 95 10.38 -12.09 0.83
CA LEU A 95 9.63 -10.86 0.62
C LEU A 95 9.12 -10.82 -0.81
N ARG A 96 7.81 -10.99 -0.98
CA ARG A 96 7.12 -10.82 -2.25
C ARG A 96 6.78 -9.34 -2.45
N MET A 97 7.01 -8.82 -3.65
CA MET A 97 6.85 -7.42 -4.03
C MET A 97 6.00 -7.32 -5.29
N ALA A 98 4.74 -6.90 -5.16
CA ALA A 98 3.77 -6.77 -6.24
C ALA A 98 3.06 -5.40 -6.16
N PRO A 99 3.74 -4.31 -6.55
CA PRO A 99 3.21 -2.96 -6.39
C PRO A 99 1.95 -2.70 -7.22
N CYS A 100 1.06 -1.89 -6.67
CA CYS A 100 -0.11 -1.31 -7.33
C CYS A 100 -0.12 0.19 -7.03
N ILE A 101 0.72 0.94 -7.73
CA ILE A 101 1.00 2.35 -7.45
C ILE A 101 0.28 3.26 -8.45
N PRO A 102 0.15 4.56 -8.16
CA PRO A 102 -0.40 5.48 -9.15
C PRO A 102 0.53 5.64 -10.36
N ALA A 103 -0.05 5.91 -11.53
CA ALA A 103 0.71 6.10 -12.77
C ALA A 103 1.77 7.22 -12.68
N HIS A 104 1.46 8.26 -11.90
CA HIS A 104 2.31 9.44 -11.74
C HIS A 104 3.47 9.25 -10.75
N TRP A 105 3.55 8.11 -10.05
CA TRP A 105 4.69 7.81 -9.19
C TRP A 105 5.87 7.28 -10.01
N GLU A 106 6.97 8.02 -9.99
CA GLU A 106 8.23 7.63 -10.64
C GLU A 106 9.02 6.63 -9.78
N SER A 107 9.01 6.83 -8.46
CA SER A 107 9.69 5.95 -7.52
C SER A 107 9.15 6.09 -6.09
N TYR A 108 9.40 5.08 -5.27
CA TYR A 108 9.23 5.15 -3.82
C TYR A 108 10.21 4.20 -3.12
N LYS A 109 10.44 4.41 -1.82
CA LYS A 109 11.36 3.61 -1.02
C LYS A 109 10.68 3.07 0.22
N ILE A 110 10.91 1.79 0.51
CA ILE A 110 10.53 1.14 1.77
C ILE A 110 11.81 0.74 2.51
N HIS A 111 11.88 1.12 3.78
CA HIS A 111 12.84 0.57 4.73
C HIS A 111 12.16 -0.56 5.48
N TYR A 112 12.55 -1.80 5.16
CA TYR A 112 11.95 -2.99 5.74
C TYR A 112 12.96 -3.67 6.64
N ARG A 113 12.57 -3.96 7.88
CA ARG A 113 13.43 -4.68 8.82
C ARG A 113 12.96 -6.13 8.93
N PHE A 114 13.82 -7.07 8.54
CA PHE A 114 13.64 -8.49 8.80
C PHE A 114 14.54 -8.88 9.97
N ARG A 115 13.94 -9.10 11.14
CA ARG A 115 14.68 -9.33 12.39
C ARG A 115 15.65 -8.19 12.69
N GLU A 116 16.97 -8.43 12.66
CA GLU A 116 17.99 -7.39 12.90
C GLU A 116 18.64 -6.88 11.60
N THR A 117 18.24 -7.41 10.44
CA THR A 117 18.70 -6.98 9.11
C THR A 117 17.75 -5.95 8.49
N VAL A 118 18.31 -4.88 7.92
CA VAL A 118 17.54 -3.80 7.28
C VAL A 118 17.71 -3.88 5.76
N TYR A 119 16.57 -3.85 5.06
CA TYR A 119 16.47 -3.81 3.60
C TYR A 119 15.99 -2.42 3.16
N HIS A 120 16.78 -1.77 2.33
CA HIS A 120 16.46 -0.49 1.68
C HIS A 120 15.94 -0.77 0.27
N ILE A 121 14.63 -0.88 0.12
CA ILE A 121 13.98 -1.33 -1.11
C ILE A 121 13.49 -0.12 -1.89
N THR A 122 14.07 0.13 -3.06
CA THR A 122 13.69 1.21 -3.95
C THR A 122 12.94 0.67 -5.16
N PHE A 123 11.71 1.12 -5.35
CA PHE A 123 10.91 0.84 -6.53
C PHE A 123 11.04 1.98 -7.51
N LYS A 124 11.35 1.68 -8.77
CA LYS A 124 11.53 2.69 -9.82
C LYS A 124 10.81 2.27 -11.09
N ARG A 125 10.00 3.18 -11.63
CA ARG A 125 9.39 3.03 -12.95
C ARG A 125 10.44 3.32 -14.02
N VAL A 126 10.60 2.42 -14.99
CA VAL A 126 11.57 2.55 -16.10
C VAL A 126 10.90 2.51 -17.48
N GLY A 127 9.58 2.33 -17.54
CA GLY A 127 8.79 2.35 -18.76
C GLY A 127 7.40 3.00 -18.59
N GLU A 128 6.68 3.17 -19.69
CA GLU A 128 5.42 3.92 -19.72
C GLU A 128 4.17 3.07 -19.44
N ARG A 129 4.23 1.74 -19.56
CA ARG A 129 3.01 0.93 -19.82
C ARG A 129 2.59 -0.06 -18.74
N SER A 130 3.49 -0.56 -17.91
CA SER A 130 3.12 -1.56 -16.91
C SER A 130 3.81 -1.28 -15.56
N GLU A 131 3.24 -1.82 -14.49
CA GLU A 131 3.76 -1.72 -13.12
C GLU A 131 4.23 -3.08 -12.62
N GLN A 132 4.51 -3.97 -13.57
CA GLN A 132 4.98 -5.30 -13.27
C GLN A 132 6.48 -5.27 -13.03
N VAL A 133 6.93 -6.04 -12.05
CA VAL A 133 8.36 -6.14 -11.75
C VAL A 133 9.06 -6.73 -12.97
N SER A 134 10.03 -5.99 -13.50
CA SER A 134 10.76 -6.36 -14.71
C SER A 134 12.17 -6.86 -14.41
N ARG A 135 12.82 -6.26 -13.41
CA ARG A 135 14.17 -6.58 -12.94
C ARG A 135 14.29 -6.34 -11.44
N LEU A 136 15.15 -7.14 -10.82
CA LEU A 136 15.57 -7.00 -9.44
C LEU A 136 17.10 -6.98 -9.33
N THR A 137 17.62 -6.09 -8.50
CA THR A 137 19.01 -6.14 -8.05
C THR A 137 19.07 -6.08 -6.52
N MET A 138 20.06 -6.75 -5.94
CA MET A 138 20.38 -6.70 -4.53
C MET A 138 21.88 -6.43 -4.40
N ASP A 139 22.23 -5.37 -3.68
CA ASP A 139 23.61 -4.92 -3.47
C ASP A 139 24.39 -4.72 -4.80
N GLY A 140 23.67 -4.22 -5.81
CA GLY A 140 24.20 -3.97 -7.16
C GLY A 140 24.28 -5.20 -8.07
N VAL A 141 23.94 -6.40 -7.56
CA VAL A 141 23.96 -7.65 -8.33
C VAL A 141 22.55 -8.01 -8.79
N GLY A 142 22.39 -8.35 -10.08
CA GLY A 142 21.12 -8.84 -10.61
C GLY A 142 20.75 -10.20 -10.02
N ILE A 143 19.50 -10.36 -9.60
CA ILE A 143 18.99 -11.61 -9.01
C ILE A 143 17.81 -12.15 -9.81
N ASP A 144 17.72 -13.47 -9.91
CA ASP A 144 16.58 -14.17 -10.50
C ASP A 144 15.45 -14.29 -9.48
N GLY A 145 14.76 -13.18 -9.26
CA GLY A 145 13.68 -13.06 -8.27
C GLY A 145 12.34 -12.66 -8.88
N VAL A 146 12.21 -12.63 -10.21
CA VAL A 146 10.96 -12.22 -10.86
C VAL A 146 10.12 -13.45 -11.17
N ALA A 147 8.97 -13.56 -10.51
CA ALA A 147 8.03 -14.66 -10.68
C ALA A 147 6.70 -14.17 -11.26
N VAL A 148 5.87 -15.10 -11.72
CA VAL A 148 4.54 -14.83 -12.30
C VAL A 148 3.51 -15.52 -11.41
N ASP A 149 2.49 -14.78 -10.98
CA ASP A 149 1.40 -15.35 -10.19
C ASP A 149 0.36 -16.07 -11.07
N ALA A 150 -0.66 -16.67 -10.43
CA ALA A 150 -1.74 -17.39 -11.12
C ALA A 150 -2.56 -16.53 -12.09
N THR A 151 -2.48 -15.20 -11.98
CA THR A 151 -3.16 -14.24 -12.87
C THR A 151 -2.28 -13.79 -14.03
N GLY A 152 -1.04 -14.27 -14.12
CA GLY A 152 -0.08 -13.87 -15.16
C GLY A 152 0.67 -12.57 -14.84
N ARG A 153 0.54 -12.04 -13.61
CA ARG A 153 1.16 -10.77 -13.22
C ARG A 153 2.56 -11.03 -12.66
N ARG A 154 3.57 -10.30 -13.15
CA ARG A 154 4.94 -10.43 -12.62
C ARG A 154 5.11 -9.70 -11.30
N HIS A 155 5.77 -10.35 -10.36
CA HIS A 155 6.13 -9.80 -9.06
C HIS A 155 7.58 -10.12 -8.71
N GLY A 156 8.16 -9.33 -7.83
CA GLY A 156 9.47 -9.60 -7.25
C GLY A 156 9.39 -10.54 -6.05
N ARG A 157 10.47 -11.26 -5.79
CA ARG A 157 10.66 -12.11 -4.63
C ARG A 157 12.14 -12.14 -4.26
N ILE A 158 12.44 -11.83 -3.01
CA ILE A 158 13.80 -11.95 -2.45
C ILE A 158 13.77 -12.85 -1.22
N HIS A 159 14.84 -13.61 -1.02
CA HIS A 159 15.06 -14.32 0.24
C HIS A 159 15.68 -13.34 1.25
N LEU A 160 15.13 -13.31 2.45
CA LEU A 160 15.59 -12.46 3.53
C LEU A 160 16.49 -13.25 4.47
N VAL A 161 17.61 -12.66 4.84
CA VAL A 161 18.60 -13.22 5.76
C VAL A 161 18.76 -12.30 6.97
N ASP A 162 19.12 -12.86 8.12
CA ASP A 162 19.35 -12.14 9.37
C ASP A 162 20.85 -12.09 9.67
N ASP A 163 21.61 -11.50 8.75
CA ASP A 163 23.07 -11.37 8.79
C ASP A 163 23.55 -10.07 9.45
N ARG A 164 22.62 -9.17 9.80
CA ARG A 164 22.85 -7.85 10.41
C ARG A 164 23.64 -6.88 9.52
N VAL A 165 23.61 -7.10 8.20
CA VAL A 165 24.17 -6.18 7.21
C VAL A 165 23.02 -5.45 6.52
N GLU A 166 23.20 -4.18 6.17
CA GLU A 166 22.19 -3.49 5.36
C GLU A 166 22.23 -3.99 3.92
N HIS A 167 21.06 -4.32 3.37
CA HIS A 167 20.92 -4.68 1.97
C HIS A 167 20.17 -3.60 1.19
N TYR A 168 20.61 -3.34 -0.03
CA TYR A 168 20.03 -2.36 -0.95
C TYR A 168 19.39 -3.07 -2.12
N VAL A 169 18.07 -2.99 -2.21
CA VAL A 169 17.27 -3.67 -3.25
C VAL A 169 16.74 -2.63 -4.22
N GLN A 170 16.93 -2.85 -5.52
CA GLN A 170 16.26 -2.06 -6.57
C GLN A 170 15.25 -2.94 -7.31
N VAL A 171 14.04 -2.42 -7.45
CA VAL A 171 12.92 -3.04 -8.15
C VAL A 171 12.55 -2.15 -9.32
N GLU A 172 12.79 -2.63 -10.54
CA GLU A 172 12.37 -1.93 -11.75
C GLU A 172 10.97 -2.37 -12.16
N LEU A 173 10.12 -1.41 -12.53
CA LEU A 173 8.75 -1.60 -12.99
C LEU A 173 8.65 -1.19 -14.47
N ASN A 174 8.27 -2.13 -15.34
CA ASN A 174 8.05 -1.90 -16.79
C ASN A 174 6.58 -1.89 -17.12
#